data_AF-A0A7W6WF39-F1
#
_entry.id   AF-A0A7W6WF39-F1
#
_cell.length_a   1.000
_cell.length_b   1.000
_cell.length_c   1.000
_cell.angle_alpha   90.00
_cell.angle_beta   90.00
_cell.angle_gamma   90.00
#
_symmetry.space_group_name_H-M   'P 1'
#
loop_
_entity.id
_entity.type
_entity.pdbx_description
1 polymer ?
#
loop_
_entity_poly.entity_id
_entity_poly.type
_entity_poly.pdbx_seq_one_letter_code
_entity_poly.pdbx_strand_id
1 'polypeptide(L)'
;MSDAAVSPFNWDTAAGQALYFPHQPENSYHLAGTKAALSIPGMDIWRHETEAGHWQHPLVRQHVTLDGSRAYENQLNHFADVIEGKAEPLISARDGAMTLATVLAITRAGREHRTVTVSEMLA
;
A
#
# COMPACT_ATOMS: atom_id res chain seq x y z
N MET A 1 7.00 -8.62 -7.20
CA MET A 1 6.58 -9.87 -6.54
C MET A 1 6.18 -10.88 -7.59
N SER A 2 6.42 -12.16 -7.34
CA SER A 2 5.97 -13.27 -8.18
C SER A 2 5.40 -14.35 -7.28
N ASP A 3 4.25 -14.91 -7.64
CA ASP A 3 3.61 -16.00 -6.90
C ASP A 3 4.43 -17.30 -6.92
N ALA A 4 5.43 -17.38 -7.81
CA ALA A 4 6.35 -18.51 -7.91
C ALA A 4 7.63 -18.33 -7.08
N ALA A 5 7.87 -17.15 -6.51
CA ALA A 5 9.10 -16.85 -5.77
C ALA A 5 8.88 -16.98 -4.26
N VAL A 6 9.60 -17.92 -3.64
CA VAL A 6 9.63 -18.06 -2.17
C VAL A 6 10.27 -16.81 -1.57
N SER A 7 9.48 -15.96 -0.91
CA SER A 7 9.97 -14.73 -0.28
C SER A 7 9.03 -14.19 0.80
N PRO A 8 9.56 -13.45 1.79
CA PRO A 8 8.76 -12.74 2.79
C PRO A 8 8.29 -11.35 2.31
N PHE A 9 8.70 -10.91 1.11
CA PHE A 9 8.51 -9.54 0.61
C PHE A 9 7.13 -9.34 -0.03
N ASN A 10 6.06 -9.79 0.64
CA ASN A 10 4.68 -9.63 0.19
C ASN A 10 3.82 -9.02 1.29
N TRP A 11 2.81 -8.24 0.90
CA TRP A 11 1.97 -7.53 1.86
C TRP A 11 1.22 -8.47 2.80
N ASP A 12 0.60 -9.53 2.27
CA ASP A 12 -0.31 -10.38 3.02
C ASP A 12 0.36 -11.06 4.24
N THR A 13 1.53 -11.65 4.03
CA THR A 13 2.30 -12.31 5.12
C THR A 13 3.09 -11.30 5.96
N ALA A 14 3.51 -10.16 5.40
CA ALA A 14 4.26 -9.15 6.13
C ALA A 14 3.39 -8.35 7.11
N ALA A 15 2.20 -7.92 6.66
CA ALA A 15 1.34 -7.01 7.41
C ALA A 15 0.56 -7.71 8.52
N GLY A 16 0.43 -9.04 8.48
CA GLY A 16 -0.27 -9.83 9.50
C GLY A 16 -1.78 -9.54 9.58
N GLN A 17 -2.35 -8.93 8.55
CA GLN A 17 -3.78 -8.58 8.52
C GLN A 17 -4.66 -9.83 8.33
N ALA A 18 -4.25 -10.73 7.43
CA ALA A 18 -4.93 -11.97 7.13
C ALA A 18 -4.47 -13.11 8.05
N LEU A 19 -5.32 -13.47 9.02
CA LEU A 19 -5.00 -14.50 10.03
C LEU A 19 -4.83 -15.92 9.47
N TYR A 20 -5.22 -16.16 8.21
CA TYR A 20 -5.08 -17.45 7.54
C TYR A 20 -3.71 -17.63 6.85
N PHE A 21 -2.87 -16.59 6.84
CA PHE A 21 -1.48 -16.69 6.40
C PHE A 21 -0.52 -16.71 7.59
N PRO A 22 0.63 -17.41 7.49
CA PRO A 22 1.68 -17.29 8.49
C PRO A 22 2.22 -15.86 8.49
N HIS A 23 2.22 -15.22 9.65
CA HIS A 23 2.79 -13.88 9.80
C HIS A 23 4.32 -13.94 9.75
N GLN A 24 4.91 -13.23 8.79
CA GLN A 24 6.36 -13.15 8.57
C GLN A 24 6.74 -11.66 8.48
N PRO A 25 7.03 -10.99 9.61
CA PRO A 25 7.31 -9.57 9.62
C PRO A 25 8.52 -9.21 8.76
N GLU A 26 8.28 -8.45 7.69
CA GLU A 26 9.30 -7.91 6.80
C GLU A 26 8.71 -6.67 6.09
N ASN A 27 9.52 -5.89 5.36
CA ASN A 27 8.98 -4.84 4.50
C ASN A 27 8.59 -5.40 3.12
N SER A 28 7.40 -5.05 2.65
CA SER A 28 6.90 -5.40 1.31
C SER A 28 7.02 -4.25 0.31
N TYR A 29 7.00 -3.00 0.78
CA TYR A 29 7.13 -1.81 -0.06
C TYR A 29 8.01 -0.74 0.58
N HIS A 30 8.65 0.06 -0.27
CA HIS A 30 9.36 1.27 0.12
C HIS A 30 8.84 2.45 -0.70
N LEU A 31 8.37 3.49 -0.02
CA LEU A 31 7.93 4.74 -0.61
C LEU A 31 9.04 5.76 -0.40
N ALA A 32 9.70 6.21 -1.46
CA ALA A 32 10.80 7.17 -1.38
C ALA A 32 10.41 8.52 -1.97
N GLY A 33 10.61 9.58 -1.19
CA GLY A 33 10.50 10.97 -1.62
C GLY A 33 11.82 11.72 -1.45
N THR A 34 11.82 13.00 -1.79
CA THR A 34 13.03 13.84 -1.74
C THR A 34 13.53 14.11 -0.31
N LYS A 35 12.68 13.99 0.70
CA LYS A 35 13.00 14.29 2.10
C LYS A 35 13.13 13.06 3.00
N ALA A 36 12.47 11.97 2.64
CA ALA A 36 12.40 10.76 3.44
C ALA A 36 11.96 9.56 2.60
N ALA A 37 12.22 8.36 3.13
CA ALA A 37 11.63 7.12 2.66
C ALA A 37 10.88 6.41 3.80
N LEU A 38 9.76 5.78 3.49
CA LEU A 38 8.96 4.97 4.41
C LEU A 38 8.97 3.52 3.95
N SER A 39 9.32 2.62 4.86
CA SER A 39 9.23 1.17 4.64
C SER A 39 7.96 0.64 5.30
N ILE A 40 7.15 -0.11 4.55
CA ILE A 40 5.88 -0.67 5.02
C ILE A 40 5.84 -2.18 4.80
N PRO A 41 5.21 -2.95 5.71
CA PRO A 41 4.49 -2.52 6.91
C PRO A 41 5.37 -2.28 8.16
N GLY A 42 6.70 -2.37 8.07
CA GLY A 42 7.59 -2.18 9.22
C GLY A 42 7.56 -0.77 9.85
N MET A 43 7.01 0.21 9.14
CA MET A 43 6.80 1.59 9.61
C MET A 43 8.09 2.33 10.02
N ASP A 44 9.20 1.99 9.37
CA ASP A 44 10.46 2.70 9.53
C ASP A 44 10.57 3.85 8.51
N ILE A 45 10.74 5.07 9.03
CA ILE A 45 11.05 6.27 8.24
C ILE A 45 12.56 6.49 8.25
N TRP A 46 13.13 6.63 7.06
CA TRP A 46 14.53 6.96 6.82
C TRP A 46 14.62 8.39 6.29
N ARG A 47 15.44 9.23 6.91
CA ARG A 47 15.67 10.62 6.47
C ARG A 47 17.06 11.07 6.88
N HIS A 48 17.54 12.18 6.31
CA HIS A 48 18.69 12.85 6.90
C HIS A 48 18.31 13.53 8.21
N GLU A 49 19.29 13.69 9.11
CA GLU A 49 19.10 14.32 10.42
C GLU A 49 18.65 15.78 10.31
N THR A 50 19.08 16.47 9.26
CA THR A 50 18.74 17.88 8.99
C THR A 50 18.09 18.02 7.62
N GLU A 51 17.31 19.10 7.43
CA GLU A 51 16.68 19.39 6.13
C GLU A 51 17.68 19.69 5.01
N ALA A 52 18.89 20.13 5.35
CA ALA A 52 19.99 20.35 4.41
C ALA A 52 20.82 19.09 4.14
N GLY A 53 20.41 17.94 4.68
CA GLY A 53 21.08 16.66 4.49
C GLY A 53 21.13 16.24 3.02
N HIS A 54 22.16 15.46 2.68
CA HIS A 54 22.38 14.95 1.33
C HIS A 54 23.07 13.60 1.40
N TRP A 55 23.25 12.92 0.28
CA TRP A 55 23.69 11.52 0.17
C TRP A 55 25.05 11.15 0.82
N GLN A 56 25.84 12.12 1.29
CA GLN A 56 27.08 11.86 2.07
C GLN A 56 26.83 11.91 3.59
N HIS A 57 25.71 12.50 4.02
CA HIS A 57 25.29 12.52 5.41
C HIS A 57 24.55 11.22 5.74
N PRO A 58 24.72 10.71 6.98
CA PRO A 58 24.02 9.50 7.40
C PRO A 58 22.50 9.68 7.33
N LEU A 59 21.81 8.56 7.15
CA LEU A 59 20.37 8.47 7.37
C LEU A 59 20.11 8.12 8.84
N VAL A 60 19.11 8.78 9.42
CA VAL A 60 18.52 8.39 10.69
C VAL A 60 17.28 7.55 10.43
N ARG A 61 17.07 6.55 11.29
CA ARG A 61 15.88 5.71 11.30
C ARG A 61 14.97 6.14 12.42
N GLN A 62 13.70 6.41 12.10
CA GLN A 62 12.65 6.65 13.05
C GLN A 62 11.55 5.60 12.85
N HIS A 63 11.34 4.78 13.87
CA HIS A 63 10.24 3.82 13.87
C HIS A 63 8.93 4.51 14.29
N VAL A 64 7.84 4.26 13.55
CA VAL A 64 6.49 4.74 13.89
C VAL A 64 5.69 3.59 14.49
N THR A 65 5.35 3.73 15.77
CA THR A 65 4.49 2.77 16.46
C THR A 65 3.04 2.95 16.03
N LEU A 66 2.42 1.86 15.59
CA LEU A 66 0.99 1.79 15.26
C LEU A 66 0.14 1.56 16.51
N ASP A 67 -1.14 1.91 16.45
CA ASP A 67 -2.11 1.72 17.54
C ASP A 67 -2.52 0.25 17.76
N GLY A 68 -2.07 -0.66 16.88
CA GLY A 68 -2.41 -2.07 16.92
C GLY A 68 -3.84 -2.39 16.46
N SER A 69 -4.55 -1.41 15.88
CA SER A 69 -5.90 -1.62 15.37
C SER A 69 -5.92 -2.62 14.21
N ARG A 70 -7.03 -3.35 14.07
CA ARG A 70 -7.16 -4.43 13.10
C ARG A 70 -7.87 -3.92 11.86
N ALA A 71 -7.16 -3.94 10.72
CA ALA A 71 -7.66 -3.37 9.47
C ALA A 71 -9.07 -3.87 9.06
N TYR A 72 -9.34 -5.17 9.19
CA TYR A 72 -10.66 -5.73 8.88
C TYR A 72 -11.76 -5.29 9.84
N GLU A 73 -11.47 -5.15 11.13
CA GLU A 73 -12.43 -4.63 12.11
C GLU A 73 -12.73 -3.15 11.82
N ASN A 74 -11.69 -2.36 11.58
CA ASN A 74 -11.82 -0.94 11.21
C ASN A 74 -12.66 -0.79 9.93
N GLN A 75 -12.45 -1.64 8.93
CA GLN A 75 -13.20 -1.63 7.67
C GLN A 75 -14.68 -1.97 7.87
N LEU A 76 -14.99 -3.00 8.66
CA LEU A 76 -16.37 -3.39 8.93
C LEU A 76 -17.12 -2.35 9.75
N ASN A 77 -16.46 -1.76 10.75
CA ASN A 77 -17.02 -0.68 11.56
C ASN A 77 -17.33 0.54 10.68
N HIS A 78 -16.38 0.96 9.83
CA HIS A 78 -16.61 2.05 8.88
C HIS A 78 -17.78 1.75 7.92
N PHE A 79 -17.87 0.51 7.43
CA PHE A 79 -18.96 0.10 6.56
C PHE A 79 -20.33 0.19 7.25
N ALA A 80 -20.42 -0.22 8.52
CA ALA A 80 -21.64 -0.06 9.31
C ALA A 80 -22.01 1.41 9.51
N ASP A 81 -21.03 2.27 9.84
CA ASP A 81 -21.27 3.71 10.00
C ASP A 81 -21.77 4.37 8.70
N VAL A 82 -21.28 3.95 7.54
CA VAL A 82 -21.77 4.43 6.23
C VAL A 82 -23.22 4.01 5.99
N ILE A 83 -23.59 2.76 6.29
CA ILE A 83 -24.97 2.27 6.15
C ILE A 83 -25.93 3.08 7.04
N GLU A 84 -25.47 3.46 8.24
CA GLU A 84 -26.25 4.24 9.19
C GLU A 84 -26.23 5.76 8.89
N GLY A 85 -25.52 6.21 7.86
CA GLY A 85 -25.39 7.62 7.48
C GLY A 85 -24.54 8.45 8.46
N LYS A 86 -23.71 7.79 9.27
CA LYS A 86 -22.81 8.43 10.25
C LYS A 86 -21.46 8.82 9.67
N ALA A 87 -21.07 8.21 8.55
CA ALA A 87 -19.81 8.47 7.86
C ALA A 87 -20.01 8.47 6.33
N GLU A 88 -19.14 9.20 5.64
CA GLU A 88 -19.00 9.09 4.19
C GLU A 88 -18.07 7.92 3.83
N PRO A 89 -18.26 7.24 2.69
CA PRO A 89 -17.38 6.16 2.28
C PRO A 89 -15.96 6.71 2.01
N LEU A 90 -14.95 6.11 2.66
CA LEU A 90 -13.53 6.45 2.41
C LEU A 90 -13.10 6.11 0.97
N ILE A 91 -13.75 5.11 0.38
CA ILE A 91 -13.53 4.66 -0.99
C ILE A 91 -14.86 4.77 -1.74
N SER A 92 -14.91 5.65 -2.73
CA SER A 92 -16.12 5.86 -3.54
C SER A 92 -16.28 4.78 -4.62
N ALA A 93 -17.47 4.73 -5.23
CA ALA A 93 -17.70 3.89 -6.40
C ALA A 93 -16.74 4.22 -7.56
N ARG A 94 -16.34 5.50 -7.68
CA ARG A 94 -15.37 5.94 -8.67
C ARG A 94 -13.98 5.35 -8.39
N ASP A 95 -13.54 5.33 -7.14
CA ASP A 95 -12.25 4.75 -6.74
C ASP A 95 -12.21 3.24 -7.02
N GLY A 96 -13.32 2.55 -6.75
CA GLY A 96 -13.50 1.14 -7.14
C GLY A 96 -13.41 0.93 -8.66
N ALA A 97 -14.09 1.76 -9.45
CA ALA A 97 -14.03 1.71 -10.91
C ALA A 97 -12.61 1.97 -11.44
N MET A 98 -11.87 2.94 -10.87
CA MET A 98 -10.47 3.21 -11.21
C MET A 98 -9.57 2.00 -10.95
N THR A 99 -9.79 1.30 -9.84
CA THR A 99 -9.04 0.08 -9.50
C THR A 99 -9.30 -1.02 -10.52
N LEU A 100 -10.56 -1.28 -10.85
CA LEU A 100 -10.93 -2.26 -11.88
C LEU A 100 -10.35 -1.89 -13.26
N ALA A 101 -10.47 -0.62 -13.66
CA ALA A 101 -9.90 -0.11 -14.90
C ALA A 101 -8.38 -0.33 -14.97
N THR A 102 -7.67 -0.17 -13.85
CA THR A 102 -6.22 -0.44 -13.80
C THR A 102 -5.90 -1.91 -14.06
N VAL A 103 -6.64 -2.84 -13.45
CA VAL A 103 -6.46 -4.29 -13.69
C VAL A 103 -6.74 -4.66 -15.14
N LEU A 104 -7.79 -4.10 -15.73
CA LEU A 104 -8.13 -4.30 -17.15
C LEU A 104 -7.05 -3.73 -18.08
N ALA A 105 -6.50 -2.54 -17.77
CA ALA A 105 -5.43 -1.92 -18.53
C ALA A 105 -4.16 -2.78 -18.52
N ILE A 106 -3.77 -3.34 -17.38
CA ILE A 106 -2.62 -4.26 -17.27
C ILE A 106 -2.83 -5.49 -18.14
N THR A 107 -4.02 -6.09 -18.06
CA THR A 107 -4.37 -7.28 -18.87
C THR A 107 -4.29 -6.98 -20.36
N ARG A 108 -4.84 -5.83 -20.79
CA ARG A 108 -4.80 -5.39 -22.18
C ARG A 108 -3.38 -5.08 -22.66
N ALA A 109 -2.59 -4.38 -21.85
CA ALA A 109 -1.20 -4.05 -22.15
C ALA A 109 -0.35 -5.33 -22.36
N GLY A 110 -0.55 -6.35 -21.52
CA GLY A 110 0.13 -7.63 -21.66
C GLY A 110 -0.22 -8.37 -22.96
N ARG A 111 -1.47 -8.27 -23.43
CA ARG A 111 -1.93 -8.89 -24.68
C ARG A 111 -1.49 -8.13 -25.94
N GLU A 112 -1.48 -6.81 -25.89
CA GLU A 112 -1.19 -5.95 -27.04
C GLU A 112 0.30 -5.56 -27.14
N HIS A 113 1.10 -5.90 -26.12
CA HIS A 113 2.52 -5.54 -26.02
C HIS A 113 2.78 -4.03 -26.20
N ARG A 114 1.86 -3.19 -25.71
CA ARG A 114 1.99 -1.73 -25.72
C ARG A 114 1.51 -1.13 -24.41
N THR A 115 1.87 0.12 -24.17
CA THR A 115 1.29 0.91 -23.08
C THR A 115 -0.20 1.13 -23.32
N VAL A 116 -1.00 0.84 -22.29
CA VAL A 116 -2.44 1.14 -22.20
C VAL A 116 -2.64 2.02 -20.98
N THR A 117 -3.26 3.17 -21.17
CA THR A 117 -3.59 4.10 -20.08
C THR A 117 -4.85 3.65 -19.35
N VAL A 118 -4.97 3.97 -18.06
CA VAL A 118 -6.18 3.67 -17.29
C VAL A 118 -7.39 4.41 -17.86
N SER A 119 -7.19 5.63 -18.38
CA SER A 119 -8.23 6.40 -19.08
C SER A 119 -8.84 5.68 -20.28
N GLU A 120 -8.07 4.86 -21.00
CA GLU A 120 -8.62 4.06 -22.12
C GLU A 120 -9.64 3.02 -21.65
N MET A 121 -9.65 2.62 -20.37
CA MET A 121 -10.59 1.64 -19.81
C MET A 121 -11.83 2.28 -19.16
N LEU A 122 -11.87 3.61 -19.06
CA LEU A 122 -12.94 4.37 -18.42
C LEU A 122 -13.85 5.09 -19.42
N ALA A 123 -13.55 4.98 -20.72
CA ALA A 123 -14.31 5.54 -21.83
C ALA A 123 -15.33 4.52 -22.34
#